data_AF-A0A3S3AWV5-F1
#
_entry.id   AF-A0A3S3AWV5-F1
#
_cell.length_a   1.000
_cell.length_b   1.000
_cell.length_c   1.000
_cell.angle_alpha   90.00
_cell.angle_beta   90.00
_cell.angle_gamma   90.00
#
_symmetry.space_group_name_H-M   'P 1'
#
loop_
_entity.id
_entity.type
_entity.pdbx_description
1 polymer ?
#
loop_
_entity_poly.entity_id
_entity_poly.type
_entity_poly.pdbx_seq_one_letter_code
_entity_poly.pdbx_strand_id
1 'polypeptide(L)'
;MQEGLMAQARGPRQFGSTEHLASEAIAAYVDGELRMNAYLRASQHLSLCPDCAAEVDAQQQARIALRRAASDVSMPSSLLGQLSQIPRCHHPEPEPPSGRDSATGIISFDRDDISRRWPFRRRR
;
A
#
# COMPACT_ATOMS: atom_id res chain seq x y z
N MET A 1 -25.95 -39.04 2.76
CA MET A 1 -25.55 -38.16 3.89
C MET A 1 -24.41 -37.27 3.40
N GLN A 2 -24.52 -35.95 3.66
CA GLN A 2 -23.47 -34.91 3.65
C GLN A 2 -23.05 -34.39 2.25
N GLU A 3 -23.61 -33.28 1.73
CA GLU A 3 -23.49 -31.85 2.13
C GLU A 3 -22.09 -31.28 1.82
N GLY A 4 -21.95 -30.48 0.75
CA GLY A 4 -20.70 -29.83 0.35
C GLY A 4 -20.89 -28.32 0.13
N LEU A 5 -20.58 -27.55 1.16
CA LEU A 5 -20.85 -26.12 1.31
C LEU A 5 -20.22 -25.24 0.21
N MET A 6 -21.08 -24.42 -0.40
CA MET A 6 -20.77 -23.29 -1.27
C MET A 6 -19.89 -22.27 -0.54
N ALA A 7 -18.62 -22.19 -0.93
CA ALA A 7 -17.73 -21.11 -0.49
C ALA A 7 -18.06 -19.83 -1.27
N GLN A 8 -19.06 -19.10 -0.76
CA GLN A 8 -19.45 -17.78 -1.23
C GLN A 8 -18.26 -16.83 -1.00
N ALA A 9 -17.57 -16.44 -2.06
CA ALA A 9 -16.61 -15.33 -2.00
C ALA A 9 -17.39 -14.10 -1.53
N ARG A 10 -17.11 -13.61 -0.32
CA ARG A 10 -17.65 -12.35 0.18
C ARG A 10 -17.31 -11.26 -0.85
N GLY A 11 -18.34 -10.77 -1.55
CA GLY A 11 -18.22 -9.62 -2.43
C GLY A 11 -17.61 -8.43 -1.68
N PRO A 12 -17.10 -7.42 -2.41
CA PRO A 12 -16.53 -6.21 -1.78
C PRO A 12 -17.54 -5.70 -0.75
N ARG A 13 -17.07 -5.52 0.50
CA ARG A 13 -17.91 -5.08 1.61
C ARG A 13 -18.66 -3.83 1.14
N GLN A 14 -19.98 -3.93 1.09
CA GLN A 14 -20.82 -2.76 0.89
C GLN A 14 -20.78 -2.06 2.25
N PHE A 15 -20.20 -0.86 2.31
CA PHE A 15 -20.27 -0.03 3.52
C PHE A 15 -21.76 0.13 3.84
N GLY A 16 -22.17 -0.39 4.99
CA GLY A 16 -23.56 -0.33 5.42
C GLY A 16 -23.89 1.11 5.73
N SER A 17 -24.84 1.67 4.98
CA SER A 17 -25.43 2.97 5.25
C SER A 17 -25.93 3.07 6.69
N THR A 18 -25.36 3.99 7.45
CA THR A 18 -26.15 5.01 8.13
C THR A 18 -25.42 6.34 7.93
N GLU A 19 -25.95 7.13 6.99
CA GLU A 19 -25.70 8.55 6.69
C GLU A 19 -24.28 9.08 6.34
N HIS A 20 -23.17 8.44 6.72
CA HIS A 20 -21.81 8.97 6.43
C HIS A 20 -20.79 7.92 5.96
N LEU A 21 -19.66 8.40 5.42
CA LEU A 21 -18.51 7.54 5.14
C LEU A 21 -17.89 7.02 6.44
N ALA A 22 -17.49 5.75 6.45
CA ALA A 22 -16.74 5.19 7.56
C ALA A 22 -15.36 5.88 7.70
N SER A 23 -14.85 6.04 8.91
CA SER A 23 -13.58 6.74 9.17
C SER A 23 -12.41 6.12 8.41
N GLU A 24 -12.39 4.80 8.23
CA GLU A 24 -11.36 4.12 7.42
C GLU A 24 -11.46 4.46 5.93
N ALA A 25 -12.67 4.74 5.42
CA ALA A 25 -12.87 5.14 4.02
C ALA A 25 -12.40 6.58 3.80
N ILE A 26 -12.58 7.46 4.79
CA ILE A 26 -12.07 8.84 4.78
C ILE A 26 -10.54 8.83 4.76
N ALA A 27 -9.90 8.06 5.65
CA ALA A 27 -8.44 7.92 5.68
C ALA A 27 -7.88 7.40 4.36
N ALA A 28 -8.46 6.31 3.83
CA ALA A 28 -8.06 5.77 2.55
C ALA A 28 -8.27 6.74 1.37
N TYR A 29 -9.30 7.61 1.43
CA TYR A 29 -9.52 8.65 0.43
C TYR A 29 -8.42 9.72 0.49
N VAL A 30 -8.11 10.23 1.69
CA VAL A 30 -7.07 11.26 1.91
C VAL A 30 -5.68 10.76 1.51
N ASP A 31 -5.37 9.50 1.82
CA ASP A 31 -4.08 8.89 1.47
C ASP A 31 -3.98 8.46 0.01
N GLY A 32 -5.11 8.41 -0.72
CA GLY A 32 -5.16 8.01 -2.13
C GLY A 32 -5.10 6.49 -2.33
N GLU A 33 -5.44 5.71 -1.31
CA GLU A 33 -5.36 4.24 -1.33
C GLU A 33 -6.64 3.56 -1.84
N LEU A 34 -7.70 4.33 -2.09
CA LEU A 34 -8.94 3.79 -2.66
C LEU A 34 -8.77 3.38 -4.12
N ARG A 35 -9.34 2.22 -4.47
CA ARG A 35 -9.52 1.83 -5.88
C ARG A 35 -10.48 2.80 -6.58
N MET A 36 -10.32 2.97 -7.90
CA MET A 36 -11.08 3.92 -8.72
C MET A 36 -12.60 3.95 -8.44
N ASN A 37 -13.27 2.78 -8.42
CA ASN A 37 -14.71 2.71 -8.16
C ASN A 37 -15.10 3.17 -6.74
N ALA A 38 -14.25 2.92 -5.73
CA ALA A 38 -14.49 3.38 -4.37
C ALA A 38 -14.23 4.89 -4.24
N TYR A 39 -13.19 5.38 -4.92
CA TYR A 39 -12.86 6.80 -5.00
C TYR A 39 -14.02 7.62 -5.59
N LEU A 40 -14.59 7.20 -6.73
CA LEU A 40 -15.71 7.92 -7.37
C LEU A 40 -16.96 8.00 -6.48
N ARG A 41 -17.27 6.92 -5.75
CA ARG A 41 -18.39 6.93 -4.79
C ARG A 41 -18.12 7.86 -3.61
N ALA A 42 -16.90 7.85 -3.09
CA ALA A 42 -16.50 8.74 -2.02
C ALA A 42 -16.55 10.21 -2.49
N SER A 43 -15.99 10.54 -3.65
CA SER A 43 -16.01 11.92 -4.18
C SER A 43 -17.42 12.44 -4.42
N GLN A 44 -18.31 11.59 -4.95
CA GLN A 44 -19.73 11.94 -5.09
C GLN A 44 -20.38 12.22 -3.73
N HIS A 45 -20.11 11.38 -2.72
CA HIS A 45 -20.64 11.58 -1.38
C HIS A 45 -20.11 12.88 -0.74
N LEU A 46 -18.83 13.19 -0.88
CA LEU A 46 -18.22 14.42 -0.35
C LEU A 46 -18.83 15.69 -0.96
N SER A 47 -19.29 15.62 -2.21
CA SER A 47 -19.98 16.74 -2.86
C SER A 47 -21.39 16.99 -2.31
N LEU A 48 -21.97 16.00 -1.62
CA LEU A 48 -23.34 16.03 -1.10
C LEU A 48 -23.39 16.13 0.43
N CYS A 49 -22.32 15.75 1.13
CA CYS A 49 -22.26 15.67 2.58
C CYS A 49 -21.13 16.56 3.14
N PRO A 50 -21.46 17.73 3.73
CA PRO A 50 -20.45 18.65 4.26
C PRO A 50 -19.71 18.10 5.47
N ASP A 51 -20.34 17.26 6.29
CA ASP A 51 -19.70 16.67 7.48
C ASP A 51 -18.55 15.74 7.09
N CYS A 52 -18.76 14.90 6.07
CA CYS A 52 -17.70 14.05 5.53
C CYS A 52 -16.59 14.87 4.84
N ALA A 53 -16.94 16.00 4.22
CA ALA A 53 -15.94 16.90 3.65
C ALA A 53 -15.07 17.55 4.75
N ALA A 54 -15.68 17.98 5.85
CA ALA A 54 -14.96 18.53 7.00
C ALA A 54 -14.00 17.51 7.63
N GLU A 55 -14.42 16.24 7.74
CA GLU A 55 -13.54 15.16 8.22
C GLU A 55 -12.35 14.90 7.28
N VAL A 56 -12.57 14.95 5.95
CA VAL A 56 -11.48 14.86 4.95
C VAL A 56 -10.48 16.01 5.14
N ASP A 57 -10.98 17.25 5.31
CA ASP A 57 -10.13 18.42 5.52
C ASP A 57 -9.33 18.32 6.82
N ALA A 58 -9.95 17.86 7.91
CA ALA A 58 -9.29 17.64 9.19
C ALA A 58 -8.14 16.62 9.07
N GLN A 59 -8.38 15.50 8.39
CA GLN A 59 -7.34 14.48 8.17
C GLN A 59 -6.24 14.96 7.22
N GLN A 60 -6.59 15.72 6.18
CA GLN A 60 -5.61 16.33 5.28
C GLN A 60 -4.71 17.33 6.03
N GLN A 61 -5.28 18.13 6.93
CA GLN A 61 -4.52 19.04 7.77
C GLN A 61 -3.59 18.28 8.73
N ALA A 62 -4.07 17.19 9.34
CA ALA A 62 -3.24 16.31 10.15
C ALA A 62 -2.06 15.73 9.35
N ARG A 63 -2.31 15.27 8.12
CA ARG A 63 -1.26 14.78 7.20
C ARG A 63 -0.21 15.84 6.88
N ILE A 64 -0.64 17.08 6.62
CA ILE A 64 0.27 18.19 6.36
C ILE A 64 1.11 18.49 7.61
N ALA A 65 0.50 18.52 8.79
CA ALA A 65 1.20 18.75 10.05
C ALA A 65 2.28 17.68 10.31
N LEU A 66 1.95 16.41 10.11
CA LEU A 66 2.89 15.30 10.23
C LEU A 66 4.04 15.41 9.22
N ARG A 67 3.76 15.75 7.96
CA ARG A 67 4.80 15.95 6.94
C ARG A 67 5.73 17.11 7.28
N ARG A 68 5.18 18.21 7.81
CA ARG A 68 5.99 19.35 8.25
C ARG A 68 6.91 18.97 9.41
N ALA A 69 6.39 18.29 10.42
CA ALA A 69 7.18 17.80 11.55
C ALA A 69 8.23 16.76 11.12
N ALA A 70 7.93 15.94 10.11
CA ALA A 70 8.87 14.97 9.55
C ALA A 70 10.08 15.62 8.85
N SER A 71 10.04 16.92 8.52
CA SER A 71 11.20 17.63 7.94
C SER A 71 12.41 17.65 8.89
N ASP A 72 12.18 17.48 10.20
CA ASP A 72 13.25 17.37 11.21
C ASP A 72 13.87 15.96 11.23
N VAL A 73 13.24 14.98 10.59
CA VAL A 73 13.75 13.62 10.47
C VAL A 73 14.66 13.56 9.25
N SER A 74 15.96 13.75 9.47
CA SER A 74 16.96 13.59 8.42
C SER A 74 17.39 12.14 8.25
N MET A 75 17.65 11.75 7.00
CA MET A 75 18.19 10.45 6.68
C MET A 75 19.66 10.35 7.13
N PRO A 76 20.07 9.28 7.84
CA PRO A 76 21.48 9.06 8.15
C PRO A 76 22.33 8.98 6.88
N SER A 77 23.47 9.66 6.87
CA SER A 77 24.38 9.71 5.70
C SER A 77 24.86 8.32 5.26
N SER A 78 25.06 7.40 6.22
CA SER A 78 25.40 6.00 5.95
C SER A 78 24.33 5.25 5.16
N LEU A 79 23.05 5.47 5.49
CA LEU A 79 21.92 4.86 4.78
C LEU A 79 21.75 5.49 3.40
N LEU A 80 21.88 6.82 3.30
CA LEU A 80 21.85 7.51 2.01
C LEU A 80 22.94 6.98 1.06
N GLY A 81 24.17 6.80 1.57
CA GLY A 81 25.28 6.25 0.80
C GLY A 81 25.09 4.80 0.36
N GLN A 82 24.34 3.99 1.13
CA GLN A 82 23.96 2.64 0.73
C GLN A 82 22.84 2.66 -0.31
N LEU A 83 21.79 3.49 -0.13
CA LEU A 83 20.70 3.61 -1.10
C LEU A 83 21.17 4.16 -2.45
N SER A 84 22.17 5.06 -2.48
CA SER A 84 22.74 5.57 -3.72
C SER A 84 23.48 4.52 -4.54
N GLN A 85 23.87 3.40 -3.93
CA GLN A 85 24.55 2.29 -4.59
C GLN A 85 23.56 1.23 -5.10
N ILE A 86 22.27 1.32 -4.80
CA ILE A 86 21.27 0.38 -5.33
C ILE A 86 21.28 0.50 -6.85
N PRO A 87 21.65 -0.58 -7.58
CA PRO A 87 21.61 -0.55 -9.02
C PRO A 87 20.17 -0.31 -9.46
N ARG A 88 19.93 0.77 -10.20
CA ARG A 88 18.70 0.91 -10.98
C ARG A 88 18.86 -0.11 -12.10
N CYS A 89 18.25 -1.29 -11.95
CA CYS A 89 18.31 -2.32 -12.99
C CYS A 89 17.71 -1.76 -14.29
N HIS A 90 18.54 -1.16 -15.13
CA HIS A 90 18.32 -1.18 -16.56
C HIS A 90 18.76 -2.58 -16.96
N HIS A 91 17.82 -3.39 -17.42
CA HIS A 91 18.13 -4.68 -18.03
C HIS A 91 18.62 -4.37 -19.45
N PRO A 92 19.93 -4.41 -19.76
CA PRO A 92 20.32 -4.54 -21.15
C PRO A 92 19.76 -5.88 -21.64
N GLU A 93 19.04 -5.83 -22.76
CA GLU A 93 18.57 -7.02 -23.46
C GLU A 93 19.75 -7.98 -23.70
N PRO A 94 19.61 -9.28 -23.38
CA PRO A 94 20.72 -10.21 -23.48
C PRO A 94 21.03 -10.49 -24.95
N GLU A 95 22.20 -10.04 -25.39
CA GLU A 95 22.90 -10.60 -26.54
C GLU A 95 23.04 -12.13 -26.35
N PRO A 96 22.84 -12.95 -27.41
CA PRO A 96 22.80 -14.40 -27.28
C PRO A 96 24.16 -15.00 -26.86
N PRO A 97 24.17 -16.12 -26.11
CA PRO A 97 25.30 -16.52 -25.28
C PRO A 97 26.44 -17.19 -26.06
N SER A 98 27.67 -16.74 -25.80
CA SER A 98 28.87 -17.54 -26.00
C SER A 98 29.62 -17.72 -24.66
N GLY A 99 29.40 -18.89 -24.06
CA GLY A 99 30.41 -19.67 -23.35
C GLY A 99 31.13 -19.09 -22.11
N ARG A 100 30.73 -19.66 -20.96
CA ARG A 100 31.57 -20.15 -19.84
C ARG A 100 31.93 -19.23 -18.65
N ASP A 101 31.43 -19.72 -17.51
CA ASP A 101 32.09 -19.95 -16.22
C ASP A 101 32.51 -18.73 -15.36
N SER A 102 31.62 -18.32 -14.44
CA SER A 102 31.87 -18.33 -12.97
C SER A 102 30.86 -17.45 -12.23
N ALA A 103 30.07 -18.07 -11.36
CA ALA A 103 29.15 -17.41 -10.45
C ALA A 103 29.87 -17.02 -9.15
N THR A 104 29.71 -15.78 -8.71
CA THR A 104 29.69 -15.46 -7.26
C THR A 104 28.82 -14.22 -7.03
N GLY A 105 27.50 -14.41 -6.99
CA GLY A 105 26.54 -13.42 -6.54
C GLY A 105 26.33 -13.55 -5.03
N ILE A 106 26.92 -12.66 -4.24
CA ILE A 106 26.74 -12.57 -2.79
C ILE A 106 25.44 -11.79 -2.54
N ILE A 107 24.29 -12.45 -2.68
CA ILE A 107 23.06 -12.34 -1.86
C ILE A 107 21.96 -13.20 -2.51
N SER A 108 21.71 -14.39 -1.99
CA SER A 108 20.47 -15.11 -2.27
C SER A 108 19.36 -14.53 -1.40
N PHE A 109 18.43 -13.81 -2.00
CA PHE A 109 17.20 -13.38 -1.36
C PHE A 109 16.15 -14.46 -1.60
N ASP A 110 16.03 -15.40 -0.66
CA ASP A 110 15.02 -16.45 -0.73
C ASP A 110 13.64 -15.86 -0.44
N ARG A 111 12.74 -15.91 -1.43
CA ARG A 111 11.41 -15.29 -1.41
C ARG A 111 10.46 -15.94 -0.39
N ASP A 112 10.89 -17.02 0.26
CA ASP A 112 10.14 -17.75 1.29
C ASP A 112 10.28 -17.16 2.71
N ASP A 113 11.31 -16.33 2.99
CA ASP A 113 11.58 -15.79 4.33
C ASP A 113 10.65 -14.65 4.76
N ILE A 114 9.98 -13.97 3.82
CA ILE A 114 9.04 -12.89 4.13
C ILE A 114 7.77 -13.44 4.82
N SER A 115 7.44 -14.72 4.61
CA SER A 115 6.21 -15.31 5.14
C SER A 115 6.30 -15.68 6.63
N ARG A 116 7.50 -15.73 7.24
CA ARG A 116 7.66 -16.22 8.63
C ARG A 116 7.89 -15.13 9.68
N ARG A 117 8.18 -13.89 9.29
CA ARG A 117 8.59 -12.82 10.24
C ARG A 117 7.50 -11.81 10.61
N TRP A 118 6.28 -11.93 10.10
CA TRP A 118 5.17 -11.05 10.51
C TRP A 118 4.10 -11.81 11.32
N PRO A 119 3.91 -11.50 12.62
CA PRO A 119 2.91 -12.16 13.45
C PRO A 119 1.49 -11.60 13.25
N PHE A 120 1.28 -10.66 12.32
CA PHE A 120 -0.06 -10.13 12.05
C PHE A 120 -0.82 -11.04 11.09
N ARG A 121 -1.41 -12.09 11.67
CA ARG A 121 -2.57 -12.79 11.12
C ARG A 121 -3.63 -11.76 10.72
N ARG A 122 -3.71 -11.37 9.45
CA ARG A 122 -4.91 -10.72 8.90
C ARG A 122 -6.05 -11.75 8.93
N ARG A 123 -6.79 -11.79 10.04
CA ARG A 123 -8.13 -12.37 10.04
C ARG A 123 -8.97 -11.59 9.04
N ARG A 124 -9.62 -12.35 8.15
CA ARG A 124 -10.45 -11.90 7.04
C ARG A 124 -11.74 -11.22 7.51
#